data_AF-A0A9J6FYE0-F1
#
_entry.id   AF-A0A9J6FYE0-F1
#
_cell.length_a   1.000
_cell.length_b   1.000
_cell.length_c   1.000
_cell.angle_alpha   90.00
_cell.angle_beta   90.00
_cell.angle_gamma   90.00
#
_symmetry.space_group_name_H-M   'P 1'
#
loop_
_entity.id
_entity.type
_entity.pdbx_description
1 polymer ?
#
loop_
_entity_poly.entity_id
_entity_poly.type
_entity_poly.pdbx_seq_one_letter_code
_entity_poly.pdbx_strand_id
1 'polypeptide(L)'
;MKDNGGLLYPSALLYQFVADLENAFTTCFSLRELHSDSILDIVEVVKAKRELQLGCPDHCKNVAAELTAVYLTTRLDFFTKSINSSNTRKRQASKYSKLSRTT
;
A
#
# COMPACT_ATOMS: atom_id res chain seq x y z
N MET A 1 -1.02 -19.18 -2.38
CA MET A 1 -2.24 -19.71 -1.71
C MET A 1 -3.18 -20.17 -2.81
N LYS A 2 -3.68 -21.41 -2.74
CA LYS A 2 -4.82 -21.82 -3.57
C LYS A 2 -6.10 -21.40 -2.84
N ASP A 3 -7.07 -20.85 -3.55
CA ASP A 3 -8.38 -20.63 -2.97
C ASP A 3 -9.12 -21.96 -2.84
N ASN A 4 -9.67 -22.21 -1.65
CA ASN A 4 -10.48 -23.38 -1.34
C ASN A 4 -11.97 -23.01 -1.24
N GLY A 5 -12.39 -21.89 -1.84
CA GLY A 5 -13.78 -21.41 -1.85
C GLY A 5 -14.18 -20.57 -0.63
N GLY A 6 -13.20 -20.10 0.16
CA GLY A 6 -13.43 -19.30 1.37
C GLY A 6 -13.06 -17.82 1.22
N LEU A 7 -12.53 -17.42 0.07
CA LEU A 7 -12.13 -16.05 -0.18
C LEU A 7 -13.32 -15.20 -0.65
N LEU A 8 -13.30 -13.93 -0.25
CA LEU A 8 -14.22 -12.93 -0.77
C LEU A 8 -13.68 -12.38 -2.08
N TYR A 9 -14.53 -12.38 -3.10
CA TYR A 9 -14.22 -11.80 -4.40
C TYR A 9 -14.81 -10.40 -4.49
N PRO A 10 -13.99 -9.36 -4.76
CA PRO A 10 -14.50 -8.01 -4.90
C PRO A 10 -15.37 -7.89 -6.15
N SER A 11 -16.36 -6.99 -6.10
CA SER A 11 -17.04 -6.55 -7.32
C SER A 11 -16.07 -5.81 -8.24
N ALA A 12 -16.39 -5.71 -9.53
CA ALA A 12 -15.55 -5.00 -10.50
C ALA A 12 -15.28 -3.54 -10.08
N LEU A 13 -16.29 -2.86 -9.53
CA LEU A 13 -16.15 -1.47 -9.05
C LEU A 13 -15.21 -1.38 -7.85
N LEU A 14 -15.34 -2.30 -6.88
CA LEU A 14 -14.45 -2.32 -5.71
C LEU A 14 -13.01 -2.65 -6.12
N TYR A 15 -12.84 -3.60 -7.03
CA TYR A 15 -11.53 -3.96 -7.57
C TYR A 15 -10.87 -2.76 -8.27
N GLN A 16 -11.62 -2.07 -9.14
CA GLN A 16 -11.12 -0.89 -9.85
C GLN A 16 -10.70 0.22 -8.88
N PHE A 17 -11.53 0.50 -7.87
CA PHE A 17 -11.20 1.48 -6.84
C PHE A 17 -9.90 1.15 -6.11
N VAL A 18 -9.73 -0.11 -5.68
CA VAL A 18 -8.50 -0.55 -5.00
C VAL A 18 -7.29 -0.50 -5.93
N ALA A 19 -7.45 -0.84 -7.22
CA ALA A 19 -6.38 -0.73 -8.21
C ALA A 19 -5.94 0.73 -8.41
N ASP A 20 -6.88 1.68 -8.43
CA ASP A 20 -6.58 3.10 -8.55
C ASP A 20 -5.85 3.65 -7.30
N LEU A 21 -6.20 3.15 -6.11
CA LEU A 21 -5.45 3.42 -4.87
C LEU A 21 -4.02 2.89 -4.96
N GLU A 22 -3.81 1.65 -5.41
CA GLU A 22 -2.46 1.06 -5.54
C GLU A 22 -1.61 1.83 -6.54
N ASN A 23 -2.20 2.24 -7.66
CA ASN A 23 -1.51 3.04 -8.67
C ASN A 23 -1.08 4.40 -8.11
N ALA A 24 -1.96 5.07 -7.34
CA ALA A 24 -1.62 6.33 -6.67
C ALA A 24 -0.51 6.14 -5.64
N PHE A 25 -0.64 5.12 -4.79
CA PHE A 25 0.37 4.76 -3.79
C PHE A 25 1.74 4.50 -4.43
N THR A 26 1.77 3.64 -5.45
CA THR A 26 2.99 3.26 -6.18
C THR A 26 3.62 4.46 -6.87
N THR A 27 2.82 5.34 -7.48
CA THR A 27 3.33 6.56 -8.11
C THR A 27 4.02 7.47 -7.09
N CYS A 28 3.42 7.63 -5.90
CA CYS A 28 4.02 8.47 -4.86
C CYS A 28 5.32 7.87 -4.32
N PHE A 29 5.34 6.57 -4.01
CA PHE A 29 6.50 5.91 -3.37
C PHE A 29 7.54 5.32 -4.32
N SER A 30 7.31 5.35 -5.63
CA SER A 30 8.35 5.05 -6.64
C SER A 30 9.26 6.25 -6.90
N LEU A 31 8.76 7.47 -6.69
CA LEU A 31 9.46 8.71 -7.02
C LEU A 31 9.99 9.46 -5.79
N ARG A 32 9.49 9.19 -4.58
CA ARG A 32 9.81 9.93 -3.36
C ARG A 32 10.26 9.02 -2.22
N GLU A 33 11.20 9.49 -1.41
CA GLU A 33 11.52 8.87 -0.12
C GLU A 33 10.32 8.96 0.81
N LEU A 34 10.13 7.94 1.67
CA LEU A 34 8.98 7.85 2.57
C LEU A 34 9.06 8.93 3.66
N HIS A 35 8.41 10.07 3.45
CA HIS A 35 8.21 11.10 4.47
C HIS A 35 6.75 11.14 4.93
N SER A 36 6.51 11.66 6.14
CA SER A 36 5.15 11.90 6.67
C SER A 36 4.29 12.70 5.69
N ASP A 37 4.91 13.65 5.01
CA ASP A 37 4.23 14.57 4.10
C ASP A 37 3.80 13.87 2.81
N SER A 38 4.53 12.81 2.42
CA SER A 38 4.18 11.96 1.26
C SER A 38 2.89 11.16 1.47
N ILE A 39 2.45 10.97 2.72
CA ILE A 39 1.16 10.32 3.02
C ILE A 39 0.00 11.28 2.70
N LEU A 40 0.17 12.57 2.98
CA LEU A 40 -0.85 13.58 2.67
C LEU A 40 -1.03 13.74 1.17
N ASP A 41 0.06 13.70 0.40
CA ASP A 41 0.04 13.72 -1.08
C ASP A 41 -0.85 12.59 -1.63
N ILE A 42 -0.78 11.39 -1.04
CA ILE A 42 -1.59 10.24 -1.48
C ILE A 42 -3.06 10.47 -1.18
N VAL A 43 -3.39 10.98 0.01
CA VAL A 43 -4.78 11.28 0.37
C VAL A 43 -5.37 12.33 -0.58
N GLU A 44 -4.58 13.31 -1.01
CA GLU A 44 -5.01 14.32 -1.99
C GLU A 44 -5.24 13.72 -3.38
N VAL A 45 -4.30 12.90 -3.89
CA VAL A 45 -4.44 12.20 -5.18
C VAL A 45 -5.68 11.29 -5.18
N VAL A 46 -5.94 10.60 -4.06
CA VAL A 46 -7.12 9.73 -3.92
C VAL A 46 -8.40 10.56 -3.84
N LYS A 47 -8.41 11.68 -3.11
CA LYS A 47 -9.55 12.60 -3.07
C LYS A 47 -9.86 13.17 -4.45
N ALA A 48 -8.85 13.46 -5.27
CA ALA A 48 -9.05 13.97 -6.63
C ALA A 48 -9.67 12.92 -7.57
N LYS A 49 -9.44 11.62 -7.33
CA LYS A 49 -10.01 10.50 -8.12
C LYS A 49 -11.41 10.04 -7.66
N ARG A 50 -12.11 10.83 -6.85
CA ARG A 50 -13.41 10.49 -6.19
C ARG A 50 -14.62 10.23 -7.10
N GLU A 51 -14.43 10.07 -8.41
CA GLU A 51 -15.54 9.83 -9.33
C GLU A 51 -16.20 8.45 -9.16
N LEU A 52 -15.51 7.50 -8.51
CA LEU A 52 -16.07 6.18 -8.20
C LEU A 52 -16.96 6.20 -6.95
N GLN A 53 -18.27 6.10 -7.16
CA GLN A 53 -19.24 5.87 -6.09
C GLN A 53 -19.24 4.38 -5.69
N LEU A 54 -18.81 4.07 -4.47
CA LEU A 54 -18.82 2.72 -3.92
C LEU A 54 -19.98 2.53 -2.94
N GLY A 55 -20.90 1.62 -3.22
CA GLY A 55 -22.06 1.34 -2.35
C GLY A 55 -23.30 2.12 -2.77
N CYS A 56 -24.28 2.23 -1.87
CA CYS A 56 -25.53 2.95 -2.16
C CYS A 56 -25.35 4.48 -2.04
N PRO A 57 -26.25 5.28 -2.65
CA PRO A 57 -26.14 6.74 -2.67
C PRO A 57 -25.97 7.40 -1.30
N ASP A 58 -26.58 6.83 -0.27
CA ASP A 58 -26.54 7.37 1.10
C ASP A 58 -25.20 7.14 1.80
N HIS A 59 -24.50 6.06 1.45
CA HIS A 59 -23.28 5.63 2.14
C HIS A 59 -22.01 5.76 1.28
N CYS A 60 -22.14 6.13 0.00
CA CYS A 60 -21.05 5.97 -0.95
C CYS A 60 -19.78 6.74 -0.61
N LYS A 61 -19.93 7.95 -0.05
CA LYS A 61 -18.82 8.79 0.39
C LYS A 61 -18.12 8.23 1.62
N ASN A 62 -18.86 7.66 2.56
CA ASN A 62 -18.33 7.11 3.80
C ASN A 62 -17.58 5.81 3.52
N VAL A 63 -18.19 4.90 2.76
CA VAL A 63 -17.58 3.62 2.36
C VAL A 63 -16.26 3.85 1.63
N ALA A 64 -16.22 4.77 0.65
CA ALA A 64 -14.99 5.08 -0.07
C ALA A 64 -13.89 5.66 0.85
N ALA A 65 -14.26 6.51 1.81
CA ALA A 65 -13.31 7.09 2.76
C ALA A 65 -12.74 6.03 3.72
N GLU A 66 -13.59 5.16 4.28
CA GLU A 66 -13.18 4.07 5.17
C GLU A 66 -12.28 3.07 4.45
N LEU A 67 -12.64 2.67 3.23
CA LEU A 67 -11.82 1.78 2.42
C LEU A 67 -10.47 2.40 2.07
N THR A 68 -10.44 3.70 1.77
CA THR A 68 -9.19 4.43 1.54
C THR A 68 -8.30 4.36 2.78
N ALA A 69 -8.85 4.67 3.96
CA ALA A 69 -8.09 4.67 5.21
C ALA A 69 -7.53 3.29 5.55
N VAL A 70 -8.36 2.25 5.46
CA VAL A 70 -7.95 0.86 5.71
C VAL A 70 -6.87 0.42 4.72
N TYR A 71 -7.08 0.70 3.43
CA TYR A 71 -6.15 0.30 2.38
C TYR A 71 -4.78 0.97 2.54
N LEU A 72 -4.76 2.30 2.67
CA LEU A 72 -3.51 3.06 2.78
C LEU A 72 -2.72 2.69 4.02
N THR A 73 -3.39 2.56 5.18
CA THR A 73 -2.74 2.13 6.43
C THR A 73 -2.10 0.75 6.27
N THR A 74 -2.88 -0.20 5.76
CA THR A 74 -2.41 -1.57 5.54
C THR A 74 -1.26 -1.62 4.54
N ARG A 75 -1.33 -0.84 3.47
CA ARG A 75 -0.30 -0.80 2.43
C ARG A 75 1.00 -0.18 2.93
N LEU A 76 0.92 0.90 3.71
CA LEU A 76 2.08 1.53 4.38
C LEU A 76 2.77 0.56 5.34
N ASP A 77 2.00 -0.19 6.13
CA ASP A 77 2.55 -1.22 7.01
C ASP A 77 3.33 -2.27 6.24
N PHE A 78 2.75 -2.81 5.16
CA PHE A 78 3.44 -3.80 4.32
C PHE A 78 4.67 -3.21 3.64
N PHE A 79 4.58 -1.98 3.15
CA PHE A 79 5.70 -1.29 2.50
C PHE A 79 6.86 -1.07 3.48
N THR A 80 6.57 -0.57 4.68
CA THR A 80 7.56 -0.35 5.74
C THR A 80 8.21 -1.66 6.19
N LYS A 81 7.40 -2.71 6.39
CA LYS A 81 7.91 -4.06 6.70
C LYS A 81 8.86 -4.57 5.60
N SER A 82 8.52 -4.33 4.33
CA SER A 82 9.37 -4.70 3.20
C SER A 82 10.72 -3.97 3.24
N ILE A 83 10.73 -2.65 3.40
CA ILE A 83 11.96 -1.84 3.52
C ILE A 83 12.83 -2.33 4.68
N ASN A 84 12.22 -2.51 5.85
CA ASN A 84 12.94 -2.96 7.05
C ASN A 84 13.54 -4.36 6.88
N SER A 85 12.83 -5.27 6.23
CA SER A 85 13.33 -6.61 5.92
C SER A 85 14.54 -6.55 4.96
N SER A 86 14.49 -5.70 3.92
CA SER A 86 15.57 -5.51 2.96
C SER A 86 16.82 -4.93 3.64
N ASN A 87 16.65 -3.90 4.47
CA ASN A 87 17.74 -3.30 5.23
C ASN A 87 18.38 -4.29 6.22
N THR A 88 17.57 -5.13 6.86
CA THR A 88 18.06 -6.19 7.75
C THR A 88 18.92 -7.21 7.00
N ARG A 89 18.47 -7.65 5.81
CA ARG A 89 19.23 -8.56 4.95
C ARG A 89 20.56 -7.94 4.51
N LYS A 90 20.56 -6.67 4.07
CA LYS A 90 21.79 -5.93 3.71
C LYS A 90 22.79 -5.86 4.88
N ARG A 91 22.30 -5.56 6.09
CA ARG A 91 23.12 -5.54 7.30
C ARG A 91 23.73 -6.92 7.60
N GLN A 92 22.95 -7.98 7.52
CA GLN A 92 23.44 -9.35 7.72
C GLN A 92 24.50 -9.73 6.68
N ALA A 93 24.25 -9.49 5.39
CA ALA A 93 25.23 -9.73 4.33
C ALA A 93 26.55 -8.99 4.59
N SER A 94 26.49 -7.72 5.00
CA SER A 94 27.68 -6.93 5.33
C SER A 94 28.48 -7.50 6.52
N LYS A 95 27.81 -8.14 7.50
CA LYS A 95 28.49 -8.81 8.62
C LYS A 95 29.28 -10.03 8.13
N TYR A 96 28.67 -10.87 7.29
CA TYR A 96 29.34 -12.04 6.71
C TYR A 96 30.55 -11.65 5.86
N SER A 97 30.44 -10.60 5.04
CA SER A 97 31.58 -10.11 4.25
C SER A 97 32.73 -9.56 5.09
N LYS A 98 32.45 -8.99 6.27
CA LYS A 98 33.50 -8.55 7.20
C LYS A 98 34.18 -9.74 7.87
N LEU A 99 33.41 -10.73 8.30
CA LEU A 99 33.93 -11.94 8.94
C LEU A 99 34.86 -12.74 8.02
N SER A 100 34.48 -12.87 6.74
CA SER A 100 35.28 -13.52 5.69
C SER A 100 36.60 -12.83 5.36
N ARG A 101 36.78 -11.55 5.72
CA ARG A 101 38.05 -10.82 5.49
C ARG A 101 39.01 -10.93 6.67
N THR A 102 38.54 -11.43 7.81
CA THR A 102 39.29 -11.53 9.07
C THR A 102 39.72 -12.97 9.42
N THR A 103 39.30 -13.94 8.61
CA THR A 103 39.73 -15.35 8.66
C THR A 103 40.64 -15.64 7.49
#